data_AF-A0A349B102-F1
#
_entry.id   AF-A0A349B102-F1
#
_cell.length_a   1.000
_cell.length_b   1.000
_cell.length_c   1.000
_cell.angle_alpha   90.00
_cell.angle_beta   90.00
_cell.angle_gamma   90.00
#
_symmetry.space_group_name_H-M   'P 1'
#
loop_
_entity.id
_entity.type
_entity.pdbx_description
1 polymer ?
#
loop_
_entity_poly.entity_id
_entity_poly.type
_entity_poly.pdbx_seq_one_letter_code
_entity_poly.pdbx_strand_id
1 'polypeptide(L)' 'MSDVSVSREIAAPPQRVWELISDITRMGEWSPETTGGKWLKGATGPAVGARFRGT' A
#
# COMPACT_ATOMS: atom_id res chain seq x y z
N MET A 1 15.88 17.95 -0.50
CA MET A 1 15.67 16.56 -0.96
C MET A 1 15.19 16.64 -2.39
N SER A 2 15.84 15.93 -3.31
CA SER A 2 15.36 15.79 -4.68
C SER A 2 14.20 14.80 -4.72
N ASP A 3 13.19 15.08 -5.53
CA ASP A 3 12.09 14.14 -5.80
C ASP A 3 12.60 12.94 -6.59
N VAL A 4 12.06 11.75 -6.29
CA VAL A 4 12.35 10.49 -7.00
C VAL A 4 11.04 9.92 -7.51
N SER A 5 11.00 9.54 -8.79
CA SER A 5 9.82 8.96 -9.44
C SER A 5 10.19 7.71 -10.25
N VAL A 6 9.34 6.69 -10.18
CA VAL A 6 9.44 5.43 -10.93
C VAL A 6 8.04 5.04 -11.40
N SER A 7 7.89 4.55 -12.64
CA SER A 7 6.61 4.15 -13.21
C SER A 7 6.70 2.79 -13.90
N ARG A 8 5.61 2.00 -13.86
CA ARG A 8 5.49 0.72 -14.56
C ARG A 8 4.06 0.50 -15.03
N GLU A 9 3.89 -0.03 -16.24
CA GLU A 9 2.59 -0.44 -16.76
C GLU A 9 2.20 -1.81 -16.24
N ILE A 10 0.94 -1.96 -15.84
CA ILE A 10 0.36 -3.21 -15.33
C ILE A 10 -0.88 -3.51 -16.17
N ALA A 11 -0.89 -4.67 -16.82
CA ALA A 11 -2.01 -5.14 -17.64
C ALA A 11 -3.17 -5.67 -16.77
N ALA A 12 -3.76 -4.80 -15.95
CA ALA A 12 -4.89 -5.09 -15.08
C ALA A 12 -5.80 -3.86 -14.92
N PRO A 13 -7.09 -4.05 -14.59
CA PRO A 13 -7.96 -2.93 -14.24
C PRO A 13 -7.39 -2.11 -13.07
N PRO A 14 -7.43 -0.77 -13.12
CA PRO A 14 -6.89 0.08 -12.05
C PRO A 14 -7.44 -0.25 -10.66
N GLN A 15 -8.72 -0.59 -10.56
CA GLN A 15 -9.37 -0.97 -9.31
C GLN A 15 -8.72 -2.20 -8.69
N ARG A 16 -8.34 -3.18 -9.51
CA ARG A 16 -7.69 -4.40 -9.04
C ARG A 16 -6.30 -4.11 -8.48
N VAL A 17 -5.55 -3.25 -9.15
CA VAL A 17 -4.23 -2.81 -8.68
C VAL A 17 -4.37 -2.03 -7.38
N TRP A 18 -5.36 -1.12 -7.30
CA TRP A 18 -5.62 -0.33 -6.11
C TRP A 18 -5.94 -1.19 -4.89
N GLU A 19 -6.84 -2.18 -5.02
CA GLU A 19 -7.16 -3.13 -3.94
C GLU A 19 -5.93 -3.83 -3.38
N LEU A 20 -4.97 -4.19 -4.26
CA LEU A 20 -3.73 -4.86 -3.87
C LEU A 20 -2.77 -3.92 -3.14
N ILE A 21 -2.48 -2.75 -3.73
CA ILE A 21 -1.43 -1.85 -3.20
C ILE A 21 -1.89 -1.03 -2.00
N SER A 22 -3.19 -0.82 -1.84
CA SER A 22 -3.76 -0.06 -0.71
C SER A 22 -3.94 -0.90 0.55
N ASP A 23 -3.88 -2.23 0.45
CA ASP A 23 -3.86 -3.12 1.61
C ASP A 23 -2.44 -3.24 2.18
N ILE A 24 -2.10 -2.29 3.05
CA ILE A 24 -0.80 -2.23 3.73
C ILE A 24 -0.52 -3.47 4.60
N THR A 25 -1.53 -4.24 4.99
CA THR A 25 -1.35 -5.43 5.83
C THR A 25 -0.71 -6.58 5.08
N ARG A 26 -0.85 -6.57 3.74
CA ARG A 26 -0.34 -7.60 2.83
C ARG A 26 0.92 -7.18 2.08
N MET A 27 1.53 -6.05 2.43
CA MET A 27 2.61 -5.49 1.62
C MET A 27 3.86 -6.40 1.54
N GLY A 28 4.06 -7.26 2.55
CA GLY A 28 5.12 -8.29 2.52
C GLY A 28 4.94 -9.37 1.46
N GLU A 29 3.75 -9.53 0.87
CA GLU A 29 3.54 -10.43 -0.27
C GLU A 29 4.11 -9.84 -1.57
N TRP A 30 4.26 -8.52 -1.65
CA TRP A 30 4.59 -7.79 -2.88
C TRP A 30 5.98 -7.15 -2.84
N SER A 31 6.46 -6.82 -1.64
CA SER A 31 7.70 -6.08 -1.43
C SER A 31 8.74 -6.93 -0.71
N PRO A 32 9.97 -7.03 -1.23
CA PRO A 32 11.07 -7.65 -0.49
C PRO A 32 11.56 -6.79 0.68
N GLU A 33 11.23 -5.50 0.72
CA GLU A 33 11.73 -4.54 1.72
C GLU A 33 10.67 -4.17 2.77
N THR A 34 9.39 -4.08 2.37
CA THR A 34 8.28 -3.73 3.26
C THR A 34 7.53 -4.98 3.69
N THR A 35 7.66 -5.38 4.95
CA THR A 35 7.06 -6.63 5.44
C THR A 35 5.54 -6.53 5.69
N GLY A 36 5.00 -5.31 5.74
CA GLY A 36 3.58 -5.04 5.95
C GLY A 36 3.34 -3.94 6.97
N GLY A 37 2.19 -3.97 7.62
CA GLY A 37 1.84 -3.01 8.65
C GLY A 37 0.47 -3.28 9.27
N LYS A 38 0.07 -2.39 10.16
CA LYS A 38 -1.24 -2.41 10.80
C LYS A 38 -1.91 -1.06 10.73
N TRP A 39 -3.22 -1.10 10.48
CA TRP A 39 -4.07 0.07 10.58
C TRP A 39 -4.14 0.57 12.04
N LEU A 40 -4.29 1.88 12.20
CA LEU A 40 -4.34 2.55 13.50
C LEU A 40 -5.72 3.17 13.72
N LYS A 41 -6.03 3.45 14.99
CA LYS A 41 -7.23 4.21 15.40
C LYS A 41 -8.55 3.61 14.90
N GLY A 42 -8.63 2.27 14.86
CA GLY A 42 -9.86 1.55 14.48
C GLY A 42 -10.13 1.48 12.97
N ALA A 43 -9.22 1.99 12.13
CA ALA A 43 -9.31 1.76 10.69
C ALA A 43 -9.17 0.26 10.37
N THR A 44 -9.99 -0.23 9.45
CA THR A 44 -9.98 -1.63 8.98
C THR A 44 -9.48 -1.76 7.54
N GLY A 45 -9.18 -0.63 6.90
CA GLY A 45 -8.78 -0.59 5.50
C GLY A 45 -8.43 0.82 5.03
N PRO A 46 -8.10 0.97 3.74
CA PRO A 46 -7.72 2.24 3.16
C PRO A 46 -8.91 3.21 3.12
N ALA A 47 -8.73 4.38 3.72
CA ALA A 47 -9.67 5.49 3.66
C ALA A 47 -8.90 6.81 3.79
N VAL A 48 -9.48 7.91 3.27
CA VAL A 48 -8.88 9.23 3.42
C VAL A 48 -8.74 9.56 4.91
N GLY A 49 -7.53 9.94 5.33
CA GLY A 49 -7.21 10.23 6.72
C GLY A 49 -6.90 9.00 7.59
N ALA A 50 -7.05 7.78 7.08
CA ALA A 50 -6.60 6.58 7.76
C ALA A 50 -5.08 6.62 7.96
N ARG A 51 -4.61 6.07 9.09
CA ARG A 51 -3.19 5.98 9.42
C ARG A 51 -2.82 4.52 9.63
N PHE A 52 -1.61 4.16 9.26
CA PHE A 52 -1.03 2.85 9.52
C PHE A 52 0.36 2.98 10.16
N ARG A 53 0.85 1.88 10.73
CA ARG A 53 2.24 1.72 11.18
C ARG A 53 2.85 0.53 10.44
N GLY A 54 3.98 0.74 9.77
CA GLY A 54 4.75 -0.34 9.15
C GLY A 54 5.36 -1.30 10.19
N THR A 55 5.68 -2.50 9.75
CA THR A 55 6.32 -3.55 10.53
C THR A 55 7.74 -3.80 10.05
#